data_AF-A0A947F831-F1
#
_entry.id   AF-A0A947F831-F1
#
_cell.length_a   1.000
_cell.length_b   1.000
_cell.length_c   1.000
_cell.angle_alpha   90.00
_cell.angle_beta   90.00
_cell.angle_gamma   90.00
#
_symmetry.space_group_name_H-M   'P 1'
#
loop_
_entity.id
_entity.type
_entity.pdbx_description
1 polymer ?
#
loop_
_entity_poly.entity_id
_entity_poly.type
_entity_poly.pdbx_seq_one_letter_code
_entity_poly.pdbx_strand_id
1 'polypeptide(L)'
;MKKLLPITLITLFTVCFGSIAAADSIIESWTCKVKEGKKIEDVQALNSKWLQWVNKNVEGGGIMSAVGMSVVGNSEKFIFVDTYPDLATWAAAKDALDSDEGQKLEEMWGDVSECSENRLWKIEDTK
;
A
#
# COMPACT_ATOMS: atom_id res chain seq x y z
N MET A 1 -57.80 -28.88 -11.53
CA MET A 1 -56.96 -29.68 -12.44
C MET A 1 -55.72 -28.88 -12.78
N LYS A 2 -54.53 -29.47 -12.59
CA LYS A 2 -53.33 -29.42 -13.45
C LYS A 2 -52.83 -28.01 -13.89
N LYS A 3 -51.61 -27.55 -13.61
CA LYS A 3 -50.36 -28.16 -13.14
C LYS A 3 -49.44 -27.04 -12.63
N LEU A 4 -48.75 -27.30 -11.52
CA LEU A 4 -47.53 -26.60 -11.10
C LEU A 4 -46.45 -26.84 -12.16
N LEU A 5 -45.79 -25.77 -12.63
CA LEU A 5 -44.57 -25.88 -13.43
C LEU A 5 -43.36 -25.65 -12.50
N PRO A 6 -42.32 -26.50 -12.53
CA PRO A 6 -41.25 -26.47 -11.55
C PRO A 6 -40.21 -25.40 -11.88
N ILE A 7 -39.88 -24.61 -10.86
CA ILE A 7 -38.69 -23.78 -10.77
C ILE A 7 -37.47 -24.70 -10.88
N THR A 8 -36.72 -24.63 -11.97
CA THR A 8 -35.41 -25.28 -12.08
C THR A 8 -34.35 -24.20 -12.01
N LEU A 9 -33.85 -24.00 -10.81
CA LEU A 9 -32.75 -23.10 -10.45
C LEU A 9 -31.44 -23.71 -10.98
N ILE A 10 -30.92 -23.20 -12.10
CA ILE A 10 -29.56 -23.51 -12.56
C ILE A 10 -28.64 -22.42 -12.02
N THR A 11 -28.14 -22.62 -10.82
CA THR A 11 -27.04 -21.85 -10.24
C THR A 11 -25.75 -22.23 -10.95
N LEU A 12 -25.39 -21.46 -11.99
CA LEU A 12 -24.09 -21.56 -12.65
C LEU A 12 -23.04 -20.91 -11.74
N PHE A 13 -22.52 -21.66 -10.78
CA PHE A 13 -21.37 -21.26 -9.97
C PHE A 13 -20.12 -21.32 -10.87
N THR A 14 -19.91 -20.28 -11.67
CA THR A 14 -18.66 -20.08 -12.40
C THR A 14 -17.64 -19.65 -11.36
N VAL A 15 -16.93 -20.62 -10.79
CA VAL A 15 -15.74 -20.35 -9.99
C VAL A 15 -14.68 -19.85 -10.96
N CYS A 16 -14.63 -18.55 -11.20
CA CYS A 16 -13.45 -17.90 -11.74
C CYS A 16 -12.36 -18.03 -10.68
N PHE A 17 -11.62 -19.15 -10.70
CA PHE A 17 -10.22 -19.13 -10.29
C PHE A 17 -9.51 -18.21 -11.28
N GLY A 18 -9.65 -16.89 -11.08
CA GLY A 18 -8.73 -15.95 -11.65
C GLY A 18 -7.37 -16.38 -11.14
N SER A 19 -6.52 -16.86 -12.04
CA SER A 19 -5.09 -16.92 -11.76
C SER A 19 -4.74 -15.53 -11.25
N ILE A 20 -4.42 -15.41 -9.96
CA ILE A 20 -3.69 -14.24 -9.47
C ILE A 20 -2.33 -14.40 -10.12
N ALA A 21 -2.23 -14.02 -11.40
CA ALA A 21 -0.95 -13.66 -11.96
C ALA A 21 -0.43 -12.62 -10.97
N ALA A 22 0.69 -12.91 -10.32
CA ALA A 22 1.40 -11.91 -9.57
C ALA A 22 1.70 -10.81 -10.59
N ALA A 23 0.88 -9.76 -10.60
CA ALA A 23 1.15 -8.59 -11.41
C ALA A 23 2.53 -8.09 -10.97
N ASP A 24 3.34 -7.65 -11.93
CA ASP A 24 4.64 -7.05 -11.65
C ASP A 24 4.47 -5.98 -10.56
N SER A 25 4.87 -6.28 -9.33
CA SER A 25 4.67 -5.37 -8.22
C SER A 25 5.79 -4.33 -8.22
N ILE A 26 5.40 -3.05 -8.19
CA ILE A 26 6.33 -1.96 -7.96
C ILE A 26 6.38 -1.72 -6.45
N ILE A 27 7.58 -1.79 -5.88
CA ILE A 27 7.77 -1.63 -4.43
C ILE A 27 8.64 -0.41 -4.19
N GLU A 28 8.13 0.56 -3.44
CA GLU A 28 8.93 1.64 -2.90
C GLU A 28 9.32 1.30 -1.47
N SER A 29 10.62 1.42 -1.17
CA SER A 29 11.14 1.24 0.18
C SER A 29 11.80 2.51 0.67
N TRP A 30 11.47 2.90 1.89
CA TRP A 30 12.12 3.99 2.59
C TRP A 30 12.79 3.46 3.85
N THR A 31 14.05 3.82 4.09
CA THR A 31 14.72 3.54 5.37
C THR A 31 14.70 4.80 6.23
N CYS A 32 14.15 4.68 7.43
CA CYS A 32 13.84 5.81 8.29
C CYS A 32 14.22 5.55 9.75
N LYS A 33 14.26 6.63 10.53
CA LYS A 33 14.31 6.62 12.00
C LYS A 33 13.12 7.37 12.56
N VAL A 34 12.65 6.97 13.73
CA VAL A 34 11.63 7.70 14.47
C VAL A 34 12.27 8.96 15.07
N LYS A 35 11.61 10.12 14.99
CA LYS A 35 12.14 11.36 15.58
C LYS A 35 12.13 11.32 17.11
N GLU A 36 13.00 12.12 17.73
CA GLU A 36 13.10 12.20 19.18
C GLU A 36 11.75 12.56 19.82
N GLY A 37 11.40 11.85 20.90
CA GLY A 37 10.12 12.03 21.60
C GLY A 37 8.90 11.40 20.90
N LYS A 38 9.08 10.78 19.74
CA LYS A 38 8.04 10.03 19.01
C LYS A 38 8.21 8.53 19.19
N LYS A 39 7.18 7.77 18.83
CA LYS A 39 7.18 6.30 18.92
C LYS A 39 6.80 5.67 17.58
N ILE A 40 7.08 4.39 17.42
CA ILE A 40 6.73 3.66 16.20
C ILE A 40 5.21 3.60 15.99
N GLU A 41 4.43 3.67 17.05
CA GLU A 41 2.96 3.73 16.96
C GLU A 41 2.49 5.03 16.29
N ASP A 42 3.19 6.15 16.49
CA ASP A 42 2.89 7.43 15.80
C ASP A 42 3.11 7.28 14.29
N VAL A 43 4.19 6.59 13.91
CA VAL A 43 4.50 6.26 12.51
C VAL A 43 3.44 5.35 11.90
N GLN A 44 3.03 4.28 12.60
CA GLN A 44 1.98 3.37 12.09
C GLN A 44 0.61 4.06 11.96
N ALA A 45 0.27 4.94 12.90
CA ALA A 45 -0.98 5.71 12.85
C ALA A 45 -0.99 6.66 11.65
N LEU A 46 0.12 7.38 11.42
CA LEU A 46 0.24 8.26 10.25
C LEU A 46 0.29 7.46 8.95
N ASN A 47 0.95 6.30 8.92
CA ASN A 47 0.96 5.43 7.75
C ASN A 47 -0.45 4.94 7.39
N SER A 48 -1.22 4.54 8.39
CA SER A 48 -2.61 4.13 8.20
C SER A 48 -3.46 5.27 7.62
N LYS A 49 -3.25 6.50 8.08
CA LYS A 49 -3.92 7.69 7.56
C LYS A 49 -3.52 7.98 6.11
N TRP A 50 -2.24 7.94 5.80
CA TRP A 50 -1.73 8.10 4.44
C TRP A 50 -2.28 7.02 3.51
N LEU A 51 -2.25 5.74 3.93
CA LEU A 51 -2.71 4.61 3.12
C LEU A 51 -4.20 4.71 2.76
N GLN A 52 -5.04 5.12 3.72
CA GLN A 52 -6.46 5.38 3.47
C GLN A 52 -6.67 6.55 2.53
N TRP A 53 -5.90 7.63 2.70
CA TRP A 53 -6.00 8.81 1.87
C TRP A 53 -5.54 8.52 0.44
N VAL A 54 -4.39 7.88 0.24
CA VAL A 54 -3.83 7.65 -1.11
C VAL A 54 -4.74 6.72 -1.92
N ASN A 55 -5.26 5.65 -1.33
CA ASN A 55 -6.21 4.75 -1.99
C ASN A 55 -7.56 5.41 -2.31
N LYS A 56 -7.92 6.50 -1.63
CA LYS A 56 -9.13 7.27 -1.94
C LYS A 56 -8.90 8.27 -3.08
N ASN A 57 -7.70 8.80 -3.22
CA ASN A 57 -7.40 9.92 -4.13
C ASN A 57 -6.67 9.50 -5.41
N VAL A 58 -6.12 8.29 -5.47
CA VAL A 58 -5.42 7.76 -6.64
C VAL A 58 -6.30 6.78 -7.39
N GLU A 59 -6.53 7.04 -8.68
CA GLU A 59 -7.23 6.11 -9.57
C GLU A 59 -6.41 4.82 -9.75
N GLY A 60 -7.08 3.67 -9.76
CA GLY A 60 -6.43 2.35 -9.73
C GLY A 60 -6.31 1.75 -8.33
N GLY A 61 -6.05 2.59 -7.30
CA GLY A 61 -5.97 2.16 -5.90
C GLY A 61 -5.09 0.92 -5.71
N GLY A 62 -5.47 0.05 -4.77
CA GLY A 62 -4.76 -1.22 -4.52
C GLY A 62 -3.35 -1.03 -3.95
N ILE A 63 -3.04 0.17 -3.44
CA ILE A 63 -1.77 0.46 -2.79
C ILE A 63 -1.80 -0.22 -1.43
N MET A 64 -0.72 -0.94 -1.12
CA MET A 64 -0.49 -1.55 0.18
C MET A 64 0.72 -0.91 0.83
N SER A 65 0.77 -0.90 2.16
CA SER A 65 1.92 -0.40 2.90
C SER A 65 2.17 -1.19 4.17
N ALA A 66 3.44 -1.40 4.49
CA ALA A 66 3.88 -2.05 5.70
C ALA A 66 5.04 -1.28 6.35
N VAL A 67 5.11 -1.38 7.68
CA VAL A 67 6.21 -0.86 8.49
C VAL A 67 7.00 -2.03 9.03
N GLY A 68 8.28 -2.12 8.69
CA GLY A 68 9.20 -3.15 9.17
C GLY A 68 10.18 -2.59 10.20
N MET A 69 10.25 -3.21 11.38
CA MET A 69 11.30 -2.93 12.36
C MET A 69 12.47 -3.89 12.14
N SER A 70 13.70 -3.39 12.21
CA SER A 70 14.85 -4.28 12.13
C SER A 70 14.96 -5.17 13.37
N VAL A 71 15.10 -6.47 13.16
CA VAL A 71 15.39 -7.45 14.23
C VAL A 71 16.91 -7.60 14.41
N VAL A 72 17.72 -7.39 13.36
CA VAL A 72 19.19 -7.52 13.38
C VAL A 72 19.81 -6.44 12.49
N GLY A 73 20.77 -5.69 13.04
CA GLY A 73 21.48 -4.59 12.35
C GLY A 73 20.58 -3.36 12.14
N ASN A 74 21.12 -2.15 12.32
CA ASN A 74 20.32 -0.90 12.25
C ASN A 74 19.04 -0.97 13.12
N SER A 75 19.14 -1.47 14.35
CA SER A 75 18.02 -1.69 15.26
C SER A 75 17.25 -0.41 15.63
N GLU A 76 17.86 0.75 15.42
CA GLU A 76 17.29 2.07 15.59
C GLU A 76 16.47 2.56 14.39
N LYS A 77 16.48 1.80 13.28
CA LYS A 77 15.79 2.15 12.03
C LYS A 77 14.58 1.26 11.79
N PHE A 78 13.68 1.79 10.98
CA PHE A 78 12.55 1.07 10.42
C PHE A 78 12.49 1.28 8.91
N ILE A 79 11.72 0.46 8.22
CA ILE A 79 11.45 0.61 6.79
C ILE A 79 9.96 0.81 6.53
N PHE A 80 9.63 1.63 5.54
CA PHE A 80 8.37 1.51 4.82
C PHE A 80 8.57 0.58 3.63
N VAL A 81 7.55 -0.23 3.34
CA VAL A 81 7.44 -1.05 2.13
C VAL A 81 6.07 -0.78 1.53
N ASP A 82 6.04 0.07 0.51
CA ASP A 82 4.83 0.47 -0.19
C ASP A 82 4.75 -0.30 -1.51
N THR A 83 3.68 -1.06 -1.70
CA THR A 83 3.47 -1.86 -2.91
C THR A 83 2.39 -1.23 -3.77
N TYR A 84 2.72 -1.01 -5.03
CA TYR A 84 1.85 -0.44 -6.05
C TYR A 84 1.57 -1.51 -7.13
N PRO A 85 0.33 -1.56 -7.66
CA PRO A 85 -0.02 -2.48 -8.74
C PRO A 85 0.82 -2.32 -10.01
N ASP A 86 1.23 -1.08 -10.31
CA ASP A 86 2.06 -0.73 -11.46
C ASP A 86 2.79 0.61 -11.24
N LEU A 87 3.65 0.96 -12.20
CA LEU A 87 4.44 2.20 -12.15
C LEU A 87 3.57 3.46 -12.29
N ALA A 88 2.45 3.36 -13.01
CA ALA A 88 1.53 4.49 -13.21
C ALA A 88 0.83 4.86 -11.89
N THR A 89 0.43 3.85 -11.11
CA THR A 89 -0.18 4.03 -9.79
C THR A 89 0.80 4.64 -8.80
N TRP A 90 2.08 4.22 -8.83
CA TRP A 90 3.13 4.88 -8.07
C TRP A 90 3.29 6.35 -8.44
N ALA A 91 3.39 6.66 -9.74
CA ALA A 91 3.55 8.05 -10.21
C ALA A 91 2.34 8.91 -9.78
N ALA A 92 1.13 8.40 -9.96
CA ALA A 92 -0.09 9.09 -9.54
C ALA A 92 -0.15 9.31 -8.01
N ALA A 93 0.37 8.38 -7.21
CA ALA A 93 0.49 8.57 -5.77
C ALA A 93 1.48 9.68 -5.40
N LYS A 94 2.57 9.86 -6.16
CA LYS A 94 3.50 10.98 -5.98
C LYS A 94 2.86 12.30 -6.39
N ASP A 95 2.21 12.35 -7.54
CA ASP A 95 1.51 13.56 -8.00
C ASP A 95 0.40 13.98 -7.02
N ALA A 96 -0.30 13.01 -6.39
CA ALA A 96 -1.32 13.32 -5.39
C ALA A 96 -0.74 14.04 -4.16
N LEU A 97 0.52 13.79 -3.79
CA LEU A 97 1.18 14.43 -2.65
C LEU A 97 1.45 15.92 -2.88
N ASP A 98 1.44 16.40 -4.13
CA ASP A 98 1.56 17.82 -4.47
C ASP A 98 0.30 18.64 -4.15
N SER A 99 -0.81 17.98 -3.78
CA SER A 99 -2.04 18.66 -3.31
C SER A 99 -1.88 19.26 -1.91
N ASP A 100 -2.76 20.20 -1.55
CA ASP A 100 -2.78 20.81 -0.21
C ASP A 100 -2.93 19.77 0.91
N GLU A 101 -3.76 18.75 0.73
CA GLU A 101 -3.89 17.64 1.68
C GLU A 101 -2.64 16.75 1.72
N GLY A 102 -2.01 16.53 0.56
CA GLY A 102 -0.76 15.79 0.44
C GLY A 102 0.40 16.48 1.16
N GLN A 103 0.56 17.78 0.96
CA GLN A 103 1.60 18.56 1.63
C GLN A 103 1.42 18.58 3.16
N LYS A 104 0.18 18.63 3.65
CA LYS A 104 -0.08 18.47 5.10
C LYS A 104 0.34 17.09 5.61
N LEU A 105 0.21 16.03 4.80
CA LEU A 105 0.70 14.69 5.14
C LEU A 105 2.23 14.67 5.22
N GLU A 106 2.90 15.31 4.26
CA GLU A 106 4.37 15.45 4.26
C GLU A 106 4.87 16.23 5.48
N GLU A 107 4.20 17.32 5.86
CA GLU A 107 4.51 18.05 7.10
C GLU A 107 4.37 17.17 8.34
N MET A 108 3.27 16.41 8.45
CA MET A 108 3.07 15.46 9.54
C MET A 108 4.14 14.36 9.55
N TRP A 109 4.60 13.90 8.39
CA TRP A 109 5.70 12.94 8.28
C TRP A 109 7.00 13.54 8.80
N GLY A 110 7.27 14.79 8.43
CA GLY A 110 8.36 15.60 8.94
C GLY A 110 8.37 15.72 10.46
N ASP A 111 7.25 15.58 11.16
CA ASP A 111 7.22 15.62 12.63
C ASP A 111 7.51 14.27 13.30
N VAL A 112 7.29 13.14 12.62
CA VAL A 112 7.34 11.81 13.24
C VAL A 112 8.55 10.98 12.83
N SER A 113 9.09 11.19 11.64
CA SER A 113 10.19 10.39 11.10
C SER A 113 11.18 11.22 10.30
N GLU A 114 12.34 10.64 10.08
CA GLU A 114 13.35 11.15 9.16
C GLU A 114 13.87 9.98 8.33
N CYS A 115 13.74 10.07 7.01
CA CYS A 115 14.14 9.01 6.09
C CYS A 115 15.46 9.35 5.41
N SER A 116 16.39 8.39 5.36
CA SER A 116 17.74 8.59 4.83
C SER A 116 17.94 7.97 3.46
N GLU A 117 17.10 7.00 3.07
CA GLU A 117 17.24 6.25 1.83
C GLU A 117 15.87 5.96 1.21
N ASN A 118 15.80 6.04 -0.12
CA ASN A 118 14.64 5.69 -0.93
C ASN A 118 15.08 4.85 -2.14
N ARG A 119 14.28 3.83 -2.47
CA ARG A 119 14.44 3.01 -3.67
C ARG A 119 13.08 2.58 -4.19
N LEU A 120 12.92 2.63 -5.51
CA LEU A 120 11.82 2.01 -6.22
C LEU A 120 12.33 0.72 -6.88
N TRP A 121 11.63 -0.37 -6.64
CA TRP A 121 12.01 -1.70 -7.08
C TRP A 121 10.95 -2.28 -8.00
N LYS A 122 11.40 -2.97 -9.03
CA LYS A 122 10.62 -4.01 -9.68
C LYS A 122 11.16 -5.35 -9.15
N ILE A 123 10.34 -6.12 -8.46
CA ILE A 123 10.75 -7.42 -7.91
C ILE A 123 10.37 -8.53 -8.89
N GLU A 124 11.31 -9.41 -9.18
CA GLU A 124 11.13 -10.58 -10.03
C GLU A 124 11.60 -11.83 -9.28
N ASP A 125 10.94 -12.96 -9.52
CA ASP A 125 11.36 -14.24 -8.96
C ASP A 125 12.74 -14.67 -9.50
N THR A 126 13.51 -15.34 -8.66
CA THR A 126 14.80 -15.91 -9.08
C THR A 126 14.57 -17.04 -10.08
N LYS A 127 15.35 -17.06 -11.16
CA LYS A 127 15.28 -18.07 -12.23
C LYS A 127 16.16 -19.28 -11.96
#